data_AF-A0A8X6VP14-F1
#
_entry.id   AF-A0A8X6VP14-F1
#
_cell.length_a   1.000
_cell.length_b   1.000
_cell.length_c   1.000
_cell.angle_alpha   90.00
_cell.angle_beta   90.00
_cell.angle_gamma   90.00
#
_symmetry.space_group_name_H-M   'P 1'
#
loop_
_entity.id
_entity.type
_entity.pdbx_description
1 polymer ?
#
loop_
_entity_poly.entity_id
_entity_poly.type
_entity_poly.pdbx_seq_one_letter_code
_entity_poly.pdbx_strand_id
1 'polypeptide(L)'
;MAKNWKYPRNLESPSVISRLWERFQDDGNVSRCYSTGRPRVTAPNEDRYLAVTAKINRRGTASDLSRHLSLATGTTVSRQTVYRCLGHIGLHARRPVRCVPLTANHCRLRLTWSREHALWTPQQWSCVMFSDESRFSLQSNSRLALILRATGTRYHRYHH
;
A
#
# COMPACT_ATOMS: atom_id res chain seq x y z
N MET A 1 -10.97 48.73 43.67
CA MET A 1 -10.86 47.26 43.83
C MET A 1 -10.19 46.67 42.59
N ALA A 2 -8.89 46.43 42.65
CA ALA A 2 -8.10 45.95 41.51
C ALA A 2 -8.16 44.41 41.44
N LYS A 3 -8.76 43.86 40.38
CA LYS A 3 -8.75 42.41 40.14
C LYS A 3 -7.39 42.02 39.58
N ASN A 4 -6.61 41.36 40.42
CA ASN A 4 -5.24 40.94 40.17
C ASN A 4 -5.28 39.64 39.34
N TRP A 5 -5.23 39.73 38.00
CA TRP A 5 -5.12 38.55 37.16
C TRP A 5 -3.65 38.12 37.07
N LYS A 6 -3.27 37.10 37.83
CA LYS A 6 -1.97 36.43 37.68
C LYS A 6 -2.01 35.58 36.42
N TYR A 7 -1.45 36.08 35.32
CA TYR A 7 -1.23 35.26 34.13
C TYR A 7 -0.23 34.13 34.46
N PRO A 8 -0.54 32.85 34.17
CA PRO A 8 0.38 31.76 34.41
C PRO A 8 1.60 31.91 33.51
N ARG A 9 2.78 31.65 34.09
CA ARG A 9 4.09 31.69 33.42
C ARG A 9 4.16 30.64 32.31
N ASN A 10 3.78 31.01 31.10
CA ASN A 10 4.30 30.43 29.87
C ASN A 10 4.95 31.56 29.07
N LEU A 11 6.20 31.34 28.68
CA LEU A 11 7.08 32.27 28.00
C LEU A 11 6.57 32.57 26.57
N GLU A 12 5.60 33.47 26.42
CA GLU A 12 5.26 34.03 25.12
C GLU A 12 5.80 35.46 25.05
N SER A 13 6.80 35.67 24.17
CA SER A 13 7.42 36.99 24.00
C SER A 13 6.38 38.04 23.60
N PRO A 14 6.49 39.32 24.04
CA PRO A 14 5.53 40.37 23.70
C PRO A 14 5.29 40.53 22.19
N SER A 15 6.32 40.24 21.38
CA SER A 15 6.24 40.28 19.91
C SER A 15 5.41 39.14 19.31
N VAL A 16 5.30 37.99 19.98
CA VAL A 16 4.42 36.89 19.55
C VAL A 16 2.96 37.24 19.86
N ILE A 17 2.70 37.83 21.03
CA ILE A 17 1.36 38.28 21.44
C ILE A 17 0.85 39.37 20.47
N SER A 18 1.68 40.36 20.14
CA SER A 18 1.32 41.43 19.19
C SER A 18 0.98 40.87 17.80
N ARG A 19 1.81 39.96 17.27
CA ARG A 19 1.57 39.33 15.95
C ARG A 19 0.32 38.45 15.92
N LEU A 20 0.04 37.72 17.01
CA LEU A 20 -1.19 36.93 17.12
C LEU A 20 -2.43 37.82 17.21
N TRP A 21 -2.32 38.97 17.90
CA TRP A 21 -3.42 39.93 18.01
C TRP A 21 -3.73 40.60 16.67
N GLU A 22 -2.72 41.08 15.95
CA GLU A 22 -2.89 41.62 14.58
C GLU A 22 -3.57 40.60 13.67
N ARG A 23 -3.05 39.36 13.65
CA ARG A 23 -3.62 38.29 12.84
C ARG A 23 -5.06 37.91 13.23
N PHE A 24 -5.41 38.04 14.52
CA PHE A 24 -6.78 37.84 14.97
C PHE A 24 -7.73 38.93 14.48
N GLN A 25 -7.26 40.18 14.40
CA GLN A 25 -8.07 41.29 13.85
C GLN A 25 -8.34 41.09 12.35
N ASP A 26 -7.36 40.57 11.60
CA ASP A 26 -7.47 40.36 10.16
C ASP A 26 -8.31 39.12 9.78
N ASP A 27 -7.99 37.96 10.36
CA ASP A 27 -8.55 36.66 9.94
C ASP A 27 -9.63 36.13 10.89
N GLY A 28 -9.82 36.75 12.06
CA GLY A 28 -10.65 36.21 13.15
C GLY A 28 -10.12 34.89 13.75
N ASN A 29 -8.91 34.46 13.40
CA ASN A 29 -8.37 33.15 13.76
C ASN A 29 -6.89 33.23 14.19
N VAL A 30 -6.61 32.77 15.42
CA VAL A 30 -5.26 32.64 15.98
C VAL A 30 -4.60 31.29 15.68
N SER A 31 -5.34 30.36 15.06
CA SER A 31 -4.80 29.04 14.72
C SER A 31 -3.65 29.14 13.72
N ARG A 32 -2.65 28.29 13.87
CA ARG A 32 -1.54 28.21 12.94
C ARG A 32 -2.04 27.78 11.56
N CYS A 33 -1.78 28.59 10.52
CA CYS A 33 -1.98 28.15 9.13
C CYS A 33 -0.98 27.04 8.81
N TYR A 34 -1.45 25.98 8.16
CA TYR A 34 -0.57 24.94 7.63
C TYR A 34 0.31 25.54 6.54
N SER A 35 1.62 25.61 6.79
CA SER A 35 2.58 25.98 5.76
C SER A 35 2.65 24.88 4.70
N THR A 36 2.64 25.26 3.42
CA THR A 36 2.96 24.32 2.34
C THR A 36 4.37 23.80 2.56
N GLY A 37 4.52 22.49 2.74
CA GLY A 37 5.82 21.84 2.90
C GLY A 37 6.67 21.93 1.62
N ARG A 38 7.87 21.34 1.66
CA ARG A 38 8.74 21.25 0.50
C ARG A 38 8.00 20.57 -0.68
N PRO A 39 8.06 21.13 -1.90
CA PRO A 39 7.44 20.50 -3.06
C PRO A 39 8.02 19.11 -3.32
N ARG A 40 7.19 18.22 -3.87
CA ARG A 40 7.61 16.85 -4.19
C ARG A 40 8.61 16.90 -5.35
N VAL A 41 9.56 15.97 -5.31
CA VAL A 41 10.53 15.77 -6.41
C VAL A 41 9.83 15.24 -7.66
N THR A 42 8.77 14.45 -7.49
CA THR A 42 8.02 13.88 -8.61
C THR A 42 6.82 14.74 -8.99
N ALA A 43 6.61 14.87 -10.30
CA ALA A 43 5.45 15.54 -10.88
C ALA A 43 4.26 14.57 -11.06
N PRO A 44 3.01 15.05 -11.17
CA PRO A 44 1.83 14.18 -11.30
C PRO A 44 1.84 13.24 -12.51
N ASN A 45 2.44 13.67 -13.63
CA ASN A 45 2.65 12.85 -14.84
C ASN A 45 3.65 11.71 -14.59
N GLU A 46 4.72 11.96 -13.84
CA GLU A 46 5.73 10.98 -13.44
C GLU A 46 5.14 9.95 -12.46
N ASP A 47 4.35 10.41 -11.48
CA ASP A 47 3.60 9.53 -10.57
C ASP A 47 2.68 8.59 -11.37
N ARG A 48 2.02 9.10 -12.42
CA ARG A 48 1.19 8.29 -13.34
C ARG A 48 2.02 7.31 -14.16
N TYR A 49 3.18 7.72 -14.67
CA TYR A 49 4.11 6.84 -15.39
C TYR A 49 4.62 5.70 -14.50
N LEU A 50 5.00 6.00 -13.26
CA LEU A 50 5.40 5.01 -12.27
C LEU A 50 4.27 4.03 -11.97
N ALA A 51 3.04 4.51 -11.82
CA ALA A 51 1.86 3.66 -11.58
C ALA A 51 1.64 2.66 -12.72
N VAL A 52 1.69 3.12 -13.97
CA VAL A 52 1.49 2.29 -15.15
C VAL A 52 2.62 1.27 -15.28
N THR A 53 3.87 1.73 -15.20
CA THR A 53 5.06 0.88 -15.31
C THR A 53 5.10 -0.19 -14.22
N ALA A 54 4.74 0.16 -12.98
CA ALA A 54 4.65 -0.79 -11.87
C ALA A 54 3.51 -1.81 -12.03
N LYS A 55 2.39 -1.43 -12.66
CA LYS A 55 1.27 -2.34 -12.93
C LYS A 55 1.59 -3.33 -14.05
N ILE A 56 2.33 -2.90 -15.07
CA ILE A 56 2.83 -3.75 -16.15
C ILE A 56 3.91 -4.69 -15.60
N ASN A 57 4.94 -4.13 -14.97
CA ASN A 57 6.08 -4.86 -14.44
C ASN A 57 5.93 -5.07 -12.92
N ARG A 58 4.95 -5.89 -12.52
CA ARG A 58 4.61 -6.09 -11.09
C ARG A 58 5.79 -6.64 -10.26
N ARG A 59 6.72 -7.36 -10.90
CA ARG A 59 7.93 -7.94 -10.28
C ARG A 59 9.14 -7.00 -10.34
N GLY A 60 9.03 -5.85 -10.99
CA GLY A 60 10.12 -4.90 -11.16
C GLY A 60 10.59 -4.34 -9.81
N THR A 61 11.90 -4.12 -9.68
CA THR A 61 12.44 -3.50 -8.47
C THR A 61 12.21 -1.99 -8.50
N ALA A 62 12.20 -1.36 -7.33
CA ALA A 62 12.13 0.10 -7.26
C ALA A 62 13.34 0.80 -7.92
N SER A 63 14.49 0.11 -8.03
CA SER A 63 15.65 0.57 -8.78
C SER A 63 15.40 0.55 -10.29
N ASP A 64 14.76 -0.50 -10.81
CA ASP A 64 14.38 -0.57 -12.22
C ASP A 64 13.36 0.52 -12.58
N LEU A 65 12.38 0.75 -11.71
CA LEU A 65 11.39 1.82 -11.90
C LEU A 65 12.03 3.21 -11.89
N SER A 66 12.98 3.46 -10.99
CA SER A 66 13.76 4.70 -10.97
C SER A 66 14.55 4.90 -12.26
N ARG A 67 15.25 3.85 -12.73
CA ARG A 67 16.01 3.88 -13.99
C ARG A 67 15.10 4.15 -15.18
N HIS A 68 13.93 3.50 -15.26
CA HIS A 68 12.98 3.73 -16.35
C HIS A 68 12.44 5.15 -16.35
N LEU A 69 12.11 5.69 -15.16
CA LEU A 69 11.66 7.08 -15.03
C LEU A 69 12.75 8.07 -15.47
N SER A 70 13.99 7.84 -15.03
CA SER A 70 15.13 8.68 -15.40
C SER A 70 15.38 8.69 -16.91
N LEU A 71 15.21 7.55 -17.59
CA LEU A 71 15.35 7.46 -19.04
C LEU A 71 14.20 8.17 -19.78
N ALA A 72 12.98 8.13 -19.23
CA ALA A 72 11.80 8.70 -19.88
C ALA A 72 11.66 10.22 -19.68
N THR A 73 12.02 10.72 -18.50
CA THR A 73 11.71 12.11 -18.09
C THR A 73 12.96 12.90 -17.68
N GLY A 74 14.12 12.25 -17.56
CA GLY A 74 15.37 12.89 -17.09
C GLY A 74 15.42 13.10 -15.56
N THR A 75 14.35 12.85 -14.83
CA THR A 75 14.29 12.97 -13.38
C THR A 75 14.91 11.77 -12.67
N THR A 76 15.97 12.03 -11.91
CA THR A 76 16.60 11.02 -11.06
C THR A 76 15.92 10.96 -9.70
N VAL A 77 15.36 9.80 -9.37
CA VAL A 77 14.64 9.58 -8.10
C VAL A 77 15.26 8.45 -7.31
N SER A 78 15.35 8.63 -5.99
CA SER A 78 15.84 7.55 -5.12
C SER A 78 14.82 6.42 -5.02
N ARG A 79 15.29 5.21 -4.66
CA ARG A 79 14.44 4.06 -4.38
C ARG A 79 13.36 4.36 -3.34
N GLN A 80 13.69 5.15 -2.31
CA GLN A 80 12.75 5.53 -1.25
C GLN A 80 11.66 6.46 -1.79
N THR A 81 12.02 7.39 -2.68
CA THR A 81 11.05 8.27 -3.35
C THR A 81 10.06 7.46 -4.17
N VAL A 82 10.53 6.45 -4.92
CA VAL A 82 9.66 5.53 -5.67
C VAL A 82 8.69 4.80 -4.75
N TYR A 83 9.15 4.25 -3.62
CA TYR A 83 8.25 3.57 -2.67
C TYR A 83 7.22 4.51 -2.06
N ARG A 84 7.60 5.74 -1.68
CA ARG A 84 6.67 6.74 -1.15
C ARG A 84 5.61 7.10 -2.20
N CYS A 85 6.04 7.36 -3.43
CA CYS A 85 5.15 7.63 -4.57
C CYS A 85 4.16 6.49 -4.80
N LEU A 86 4.65 5.25 -4.92
CA LEU A 86 3.80 4.08 -5.09
C LEU A 86 2.83 3.89 -3.92
N GLY A 87 3.28 4.16 -2.68
CA GLY A 87 2.44 4.14 -1.49
C GLY A 87 1.30 5.15 -1.54
N HIS A 88 1.56 6.38 -2.01
CA HIS A 88 0.51 7.38 -2.25
C HIS A 88 -0.51 6.93 -3.31
N ILE A 89 -0.08 6.14 -4.30
CA ILE A 89 -0.94 5.56 -5.34
C ILE A 89 -1.62 4.25 -4.84
N GLY A 90 -1.32 3.80 -3.62
CA GLY A 90 -1.89 2.58 -3.04
C GLY A 90 -1.25 1.28 -3.53
N LEU A 91 -0.06 1.34 -4.14
CA LEU A 91 0.71 0.18 -4.57
C LEU A 91 1.79 -0.16 -3.54
N HIS A 92 1.77 -1.40 -3.07
CA HIS A 92 2.71 -1.90 -2.07
C HIS A 92 3.37 -3.19 -2.51
N ALA A 93 4.64 -3.36 -2.10
CA ALA A 93 5.36 -4.60 -2.30
C ALA A 93 4.80 -5.68 -1.36
N ARG A 94 4.29 -6.79 -1.91
CA ARG A 94 3.63 -7.88 -1.17
C ARG A 94 4.00 -9.25 -1.75
N ARG A 95 4.12 -10.28 -0.91
CA ARG A 95 4.42 -11.66 -1.34
C ARG A 95 3.29 -12.26 -2.19
N PRO A 96 3.53 -12.65 -3.46
CA PRO A 96 2.50 -13.22 -4.33
C PRO A 96 1.91 -14.48 -3.69
N VAL A 97 0.64 -14.75 -3.99
CA VAL A 97 0.03 -16.01 -3.56
C VAL A 97 0.63 -17.12 -4.41
N ARG A 98 1.10 -18.18 -3.75
CA ARG A 98 1.46 -19.42 -4.42
C ARG A 98 0.17 -20.17 -4.72
N CYS A 99 -0.18 -20.23 -5.99
CA CYS A 99 -1.29 -21.05 -6.47
C CYS A 99 -0.71 -22.14 -7.35
N VAL A 100 -1.20 -23.37 -7.18
CA VAL A 100 -0.98 -24.42 -8.18
C VAL A 100 -1.84 -24.05 -9.39
N PRO A 101 -1.25 -23.86 -10.60
CA PRO A 101 -2.03 -23.52 -11.77
C PRO A 101 -2.99 -24.66 -12.09
N LEU A 102 -4.29 -24.37 -12.06
CA LEU A 102 -5.34 -25.31 -12.46
C LEU A 102 -5.62 -25.13 -13.94
N THR A 103 -5.67 -26.23 -14.69
CA THR A 103 -6.17 -26.22 -16.06
C THR A 103 -7.68 -25.96 -16.06
N ALA A 104 -8.23 -25.51 -17.20
CA ALA A 104 -9.67 -25.31 -17.34
C ALA A 104 -10.46 -26.58 -17.02
N ASN A 105 -9.91 -27.75 -17.36
CA ASN A 105 -10.51 -29.04 -17.04
C ASN A 105 -10.53 -29.31 -15.53
N HIS A 106 -9.42 -29.07 -14.83
CA HIS A 106 -9.37 -29.18 -13.36
C HIS A 106 -10.39 -28.27 -12.69
N CYS A 107 -10.53 -27.03 -13.16
CA CYS A 107 -11.53 -26.10 -12.64
C CYS A 107 -12.96 -26.62 -12.82
N ARG A 108 -13.30 -27.16 -13.99
CA ARG A 108 -14.62 -27.75 -14.26
C ARG A 108 -14.89 -28.95 -13.37
N LEU A 109 -13.98 -29.94 -13.35
CA LEU A 109 -14.14 -31.15 -12.55
C LEU A 109 -14.28 -30.85 -11.06
N ARG A 110 -13.43 -29.96 -10.51
CA ARG A 110 -13.53 -29.55 -9.10
C ARG A 110 -14.84 -28.85 -8.80
N LEU A 111 -15.31 -27.97 -9.68
CA LEU A 111 -16.58 -27.26 -9.49
C LEU A 111 -17.77 -28.22 -9.55
N THR A 112 -17.79 -29.14 -10.51
CA THR A 112 -18.83 -30.16 -10.62
C THR A 112 -18.87 -31.03 -9.36
N TRP A 113 -17.72 -31.55 -8.94
CA TRP A 113 -17.60 -32.33 -7.71
C TRP A 113 -18.11 -31.56 -6.49
N SER A 114 -17.70 -30.29 -6.31
CA SER A 114 -18.19 -29.46 -5.21
C SER A 114 -19.69 -29.25 -5.24
N ARG A 115 -20.32 -29.13 -6.42
CA ARG A 115 -21.78 -28.96 -6.55
C ARG A 115 -22.53 -30.24 -6.23
N GLU A 116 -22.06 -31.38 -6.73
CA GLU A 116 -22.65 -32.69 -6.46
C GLU A 116 -22.64 -33.03 -4.96
N HIS A 117 -21.59 -32.60 -4.26
CA HIS A 117 -21.38 -32.90 -2.84
C HIS A 117 -21.79 -31.74 -1.91
N ALA A 118 -22.33 -30.64 -2.45
CA ALA A 118 -22.68 -29.45 -1.66
C ALA A 118 -23.79 -29.70 -0.63
N LEU A 119 -24.70 -30.63 -0.92
CA LEU A 119 -25.86 -30.98 -0.09
C LEU A 119 -25.68 -32.29 0.66
N TRP A 120 -24.45 -32.83 0.70
CA TRP A 120 -24.19 -34.07 1.40
C TRP A 120 -24.39 -33.93 2.91
N THR A 121 -25.04 -34.93 3.49
CA THR A 121 -25.29 -35.04 4.93
C THR A 121 -24.03 -35.50 5.66
N PRO A 122 -23.91 -35.21 6.98
CA PRO A 122 -22.79 -35.68 7.80
C PRO A 122 -22.59 -37.21 7.73
N GLN A 123 -23.66 -37.99 7.63
CA GLN A 123 -23.60 -39.45 7.50
C GLN A 123 -22.95 -39.86 6.17
N GLN A 124 -23.26 -39.18 5.07
CA GLN A 124 -22.61 -39.43 3.78
C GLN A 124 -21.11 -39.08 3.83
N TRP A 125 -20.74 -37.99 4.50
CA TRP A 125 -19.33 -37.64 4.71
C TRP A 125 -18.58 -38.67 5.57
N SER A 126 -19.26 -39.30 6.54
CA SER A 126 -18.64 -40.31 7.40
C SER A 126 -18.15 -41.55 6.66
N CYS A 127 -18.68 -41.81 5.45
CA CYS A 127 -18.26 -42.91 4.59
C CYS A 127 -17.06 -42.57 3.70
N VAL A 128 -16.56 -41.31 3.71
CA VAL A 128 -15.43 -40.88 2.86
C VAL A 128 -14.12 -40.91 3.65
N MET A 129 -13.15 -41.70 3.16
CA MET A 129 -11.78 -41.67 3.67
C MET A 129 -10.92 -40.75 2.80
N PHE A 130 -10.28 -39.76 3.42
CA PHE A 130 -9.30 -38.89 2.77
C PHE A 130 -7.88 -39.37 3.07
N SER A 131 -7.04 -39.49 2.05
CA SER A 131 -5.60 -39.71 2.18
C SER A 131 -4.83 -38.70 1.31
N ASP A 132 -3.70 -38.20 1.82
CA ASP A 132 -2.72 -37.44 1.05
C ASP A 132 -1.30 -37.94 1.33
N GLU A 133 -0.40 -37.66 0.39
CA GLU A 133 1.04 -37.81 0.60
C GLU A 133 1.70 -36.43 0.73
N SER A 134 2.41 -36.24 1.84
CA SER A 134 3.11 -35.00 2.15
C SER A 134 4.63 -35.19 2.12
N ARG A 135 5.34 -34.27 1.45
CA ARG A 135 6.82 -34.24 1.40
C ARG A 135 7.36 -33.27 2.45
N PHE A 136 8.18 -33.76 3.37
CA PHE A 136 8.90 -32.95 4.35
C PHE A 136 10.30 -32.60 3.82
N SER A 137 10.65 -31.31 3.83
CA SER A 137 11.97 -30.83 3.43
C SER A 137 12.58 -29.93 4.51
N LEU A 138 13.87 -30.14 4.82
CA LEU A 138 14.59 -29.37 5.85
C LEU A 138 14.95 -27.93 5.42
N GLN A 139 14.86 -27.61 4.14
CA GLN A 139 15.17 -26.28 3.60
C GLN A 139 13.89 -25.57 3.13
N SER A 140 13.69 -24.34 3.59
CA SER A 140 12.56 -23.52 3.13
C SER A 140 12.84 -22.97 1.73
N ASN A 141 12.03 -23.33 0.74
CA ASN A 141 12.07 -22.76 -0.63
C ASN A 141 11.44 -21.36 -0.70
N SER A 142 11.62 -20.55 0.33
CA SER A 142 11.01 -19.22 0.49
C SER A 142 11.72 -18.18 -0.37
N ARG A 143 11.57 -18.25 -1.70
CA ARG A 143 12.03 -17.16 -2.58
C ARG A 143 11.29 -15.87 -2.19
N LEU A 144 12.05 -14.83 -1.83
CA LEU A 144 11.59 -13.50 -1.40
C LEU A 144 10.99 -12.66 -2.55
N ALA A 145 10.34 -13.28 -3.53
CA ALA A 145 9.72 -12.56 -4.63
C ALA A 145 8.59 -11.67 -4.07
N LEU A 146 8.70 -10.36 -4.25
CA LEU A 146 7.64 -9.40 -3.95
C LEU A 146 7.05 -8.92 -5.27
N ILE A 147 5.74 -8.69 -5.25
CA ILE A 147 5.04 -8.04 -6.35
C ILE A 147 4.42 -6.74 -5.86
N LEU A 148 4.43 -5.71 -6.69
CA LEU A 148 3.69 -4.48 -6.46
C LEU A 148 2.21 -4.75 -6.73
N ARG A 149 1.38 -4.56 -5.70
CA ARG A 149 -0.08 -4.71 -5.81
C ARG A 149 -0.83 -3.71 -4.94
N ALA A 150 -2.08 -3.48 -5.32
CA ALA A 150 -3.03 -2.77 -4.49
C ALA A 150 -3.54 -3.64 -3.33
N THR A 151 -3.94 -2.99 -2.24
CA THR A 151 -4.58 -3.67 -1.12
C THR A 151 -5.88 -4.34 -1.60
N GLY A 152 -6.20 -5.54 -1.07
CA GLY A 152 -7.40 -6.29 -1.44
C GLY A 152 -7.29 -7.15 -2.71
N THR A 153 -6.31 -6.94 -3.59
CA THR A 153 -6.21 -7.71 -4.85
C THR A 153 -5.45 -9.04 -4.71
N ARG A 154 -5.49 -9.67 -3.52
CA ARG A 154 -4.64 -10.80 -3.17
C ARG A 154 -4.78 -11.99 -4.13
N TYR A 155 -6.02 -12.31 -4.52
CA TYR A 155 -6.37 -13.47 -5.36
C TYR A 155 -6.73 -13.11 -6.80
N HIS A 156 -6.49 -11.86 -7.22
CA HIS A 156 -6.76 -11.48 -8.61
C HIS A 156 -5.84 -12.26 -9.56
N ARG A 157 -6.45 -12.94 -10.54
CA ARG A 157 -5.79 -13.88 -11.47
C ARG A 157 -4.63 -13.25 -12.27
N TYR A 158 -4.59 -11.92 -12.38
CA TYR A 158 -3.58 -11.15 -13.12
C TYR A 158 -2.28 -10.86 -12.34
N HIS A 159 -2.08 -11.45 -11.15
CA HIS A 159 -0.89 -11.23 -10.31
C HIS A 159 0.09 -12.41 -10.28
N HIS A 160 -0.15 -13.46 -11.07
CA HIS A 160 0.69 -14.67 -11.12
C HIS A 160 1.84 -14.54 -12.11
#